data_AF-A0AA96WGF0-F1
#
_entry.id   AF-A0AA96WGF0-F1
#
_cell.length_a   1.000
_cell.length_b   1.000
_cell.length_c   1.000
_cell.angle_alpha   90.00
_cell.angle_beta   90.00
_cell.angle_gamma   90.00
#
_symmetry.space_group_name_H-M   'P 1'
#
loop_
_entity.id
_entity.type
_entity.pdbx_description
1 polymer ?
#
loop_
_entity_poly.entity_id
_entity_poly.type
_entity_poly.pdbx_seq_one_letter_code
_entity_poly.pdbx_strand_id
1 'polypeptide(L)'
;METSTVSPVSLEAGLLALSQGQHSQAVGILEAFCHDCAVNDQLTSRDYLRAQMHLIEIYEQNGQSERALSLCHHLINCSNAQVQIWAMQRLKSITQATTAAAKPPAPFAGFTVLSKLAQRFRFA
;
A
#
# COMPACT_ATOMS: atom_id res chain seq x y z
N MET A 1 -33.70 14.48 0.98
CA MET A 1 -33.12 13.13 0.90
C MET A 1 -32.14 13.16 -0.24
N GLU A 2 -30.91 13.60 0.00
CA GLU A 2 -29.93 13.87 -1.06
C GLU A 2 -28.60 13.30 -0.60
N THR A 3 -28.50 11.96 -0.46
CA THR A 3 -27.18 11.32 -0.33
C THR A 3 -26.62 11.24 -1.73
N SER A 4 -26.04 12.39 -2.10
CA SER A 4 -25.11 12.63 -3.18
C SER A 4 -24.45 11.36 -3.67
N THR A 5 -24.51 11.15 -4.98
CA THR A 5 -23.89 10.08 -5.74
C THR A 5 -22.41 9.92 -5.38
N VAL A 6 -22.13 9.14 -4.33
CA VAL A 6 -20.79 8.62 -4.08
C VAL A 6 -20.59 7.58 -5.16
N SER A 7 -19.81 7.91 -6.19
CA SER A 7 -19.36 6.91 -7.15
C SER A 7 -18.87 5.70 -6.35
N PRO A 8 -19.40 4.48 -6.61
CA PRO A 8 -19.09 3.31 -5.79
C PRO A 8 -17.60 2.95 -5.80
N VAL A 9 -16.86 3.51 -6.76
CA VAL A 9 -15.45 3.28 -7.03
C VAL A 9 -14.70 4.61 -7.02
N SER A 10 -14.39 5.10 -5.81
CA SER A 10 -13.59 6.31 -5.59
C SER A 10 -12.55 6.06 -4.51
N LEU A 11 -11.41 6.76 -4.56
CA LEU A 11 -10.38 6.70 -3.52
C LEU A 11 -10.97 6.87 -2.11
N GLU A 12 -11.83 7.88 -1.93
CA GLU A 12 -12.49 8.18 -0.65
C GLU A 12 -13.39 7.02 -0.16
N ALA A 13 -14.10 6.35 -1.08
CA ALA A 13 -14.95 5.21 -0.73
C ALA A 13 -14.12 4.02 -0.22
N GLY A 14 -12.95 3.79 -0.84
CA GLY A 14 -11.99 2.81 -0.36
C GLY A 14 -11.44 3.15 1.03
N LEU A 15 -11.09 4.42 1.26
CA LEU A 15 -10.59 4.91 2.55
C LEU A 15 -11.64 4.86 3.67
N LEU A 16 -12.91 5.13 3.34
CA LEU A 16 -14.02 4.98 4.27
C LEU A 16 -14.19 3.51 4.67
N ALA A 17 -14.13 2.59 3.71
CA ALA A 17 -14.20 1.15 4.01
C ALA A 17 -13.03 0.69 4.92
N LEU A 18 -11.82 1.26 4.76
CA LEU A 18 -10.71 1.01 5.69
C LEU A 18 -10.97 1.53 7.09
N SER A 19 -11.53 2.74 7.18
CA SER A 19 -11.88 3.34 8.47
C SER A 19 -12.95 2.53 9.20
N GLN A 20 -13.80 1.80 8.46
CA GLN A 20 -14.79 0.87 8.98
C GLN A 20 -14.23 -0.53 9.30
N GLY A 21 -12.93 -0.76 9.09
CA GLY A 21 -12.29 -2.07 9.27
C GLY A 21 -12.64 -3.09 8.17
N GLN A 22 -13.28 -2.66 7.09
CA GLN A 22 -13.70 -3.52 5.98
C GLN A 22 -12.58 -3.65 4.94
N HIS A 23 -11.47 -4.27 5.33
CA HIS A 23 -10.25 -4.33 4.51
C HIS A 23 -10.50 -4.99 3.15
N SER A 24 -11.27 -6.09 3.11
CA SER A 24 -11.58 -6.80 1.86
C SER A 24 -12.42 -5.96 0.90
N GLN A 25 -13.37 -5.18 1.42
CA GLN A 25 -14.21 -4.30 0.61
C GLN A 25 -13.41 -3.10 0.09
N ALA A 26 -12.58 -2.52 0.95
CA ALA A 26 -11.68 -1.43 0.56
C ALA A 26 -10.73 -1.83 -0.56
N VAL A 27 -10.15 -3.03 -0.49
CA VAL A 27 -9.28 -3.57 -1.56
C VAL A 27 -10.06 -3.63 -2.87
N GLY A 28 -11.26 -4.21 -2.89
CA GLY A 28 -12.05 -4.29 -4.12
C GLY A 28 -12.39 -2.93 -4.72
N ILE A 29 -12.72 -1.94 -3.89
CA ILE A 29 -13.02 -0.56 -4.33
C ILE A 29 -11.76 0.11 -4.89
N LEU A 30 -10.62 0.00 -4.20
CA LEU A 30 -9.37 0.62 -4.63
C LEU A 30 -8.79 -0.06 -5.88
N GLU A 31 -8.92 -1.38 -6.02
CA GLU A 31 -8.51 -2.11 -7.22
C GLU A 31 -9.36 -1.70 -8.43
N ALA A 32 -10.68 -1.59 -8.27
CA ALA A 32 -11.55 -1.12 -9.33
C ALA A 32 -11.21 0.33 -9.74
N PHE A 33 -10.89 1.20 -8.78
CA PHE A 33 -10.45 2.57 -9.06
C PHE A 33 -9.11 2.61 -9.80
N CYS A 34 -8.16 1.76 -9.37
CA CYS A 34 -6.86 1.59 -9.99
C CYS A 34 -7.03 1.11 -11.46
N HIS A 35 -7.92 0.13 -11.69
CA HIS A 35 -8.23 -0.37 -13.01
C HIS A 35 -8.85 0.71 -13.91
N ASP A 36 -9.81 1.48 -13.40
CA ASP A 36 -10.44 2.57 -14.14
C ASP A 36 -9.42 3.65 -14.53
N CYS A 37 -8.56 4.07 -13.60
CA CYS A 37 -7.45 4.97 -13.91
C CYS A 37 -6.48 4.39 -14.95
N ALA A 38 -6.21 3.08 -14.91
CA ALA A 38 -5.36 2.44 -15.92
C ALA A 38 -6.01 2.44 -17.32
N VAL A 39 -7.31 2.22 -17.40
CA VAL A 39 -8.09 2.32 -18.66
C VAL A 39 -8.10 3.75 -19.20
N ASN A 40 -8.13 4.74 -18.31
CA ASN A 40 -8.13 6.17 -18.67
C ASN A 40 -6.72 6.79 -18.78
N ASP A 41 -5.65 5.98 -18.81
CA ASP A 41 -4.24 6.42 -18.88
C ASP A 41 -3.81 7.39 -17.75
N GLN A 42 -4.51 7.36 -16.62
CA GLN A 42 -4.27 8.19 -15.43
C GLN A 42 -3.29 7.54 -14.45
N LEU A 43 -2.36 6.73 -14.96
CA LEU A 43 -1.37 5.98 -14.18
C LEU A 43 -0.37 6.87 -13.41
N THR A 44 -0.33 8.15 -13.75
CA THR A 44 0.48 9.17 -13.07
C THR A 44 -0.33 10.10 -12.18
N SER A 45 -1.65 9.91 -12.14
CA SER A 45 -2.54 10.73 -11.32
C SER A 45 -2.23 10.55 -9.84
N ARG A 46 -2.29 11.66 -9.10
CA ARG A 46 -2.05 11.65 -7.65
C ARG A 46 -3.01 10.72 -6.91
N ASP A 47 -4.25 10.62 -7.39
CA ASP A 47 -5.26 9.75 -6.79
C ASP A 47 -4.97 8.27 -7.04
N TYR A 48 -4.54 7.93 -8.25
CA TYR A 48 -4.12 6.57 -8.61
C TYR A 48 -2.92 6.11 -7.76
N LEU A 49 -1.91 6.97 -7.61
CA LEU A 49 -0.74 6.68 -6.79
C LEU A 49 -1.11 6.52 -5.31
N ARG A 50 -1.99 7.37 -4.78
CA ARG A 50 -2.51 7.23 -3.41
C ARG A 50 -3.28 5.93 -3.23
N ALA A 51 -4.13 5.55 -4.19
CA ALA A 51 -4.89 4.29 -4.14
C ALA A 51 -3.96 3.08 -4.05
N GLN A 52 -2.91 3.02 -4.87
CA GLN A 52 -1.92 1.94 -4.82
C GLN A 52 -1.14 1.89 -3.50
N MET A 53 -0.76 3.04 -2.95
CA MET A 53 -0.08 3.09 -1.65
C MET A 53 -0.97 2.48 -0.56
N HIS A 54 -2.25 2.84 -0.53
CA HIS A 54 -3.19 2.26 0.42
C HIS A 54 -3.41 0.76 0.17
N LEU A 55 -3.51 0.32 -1.08
CA LEU A 55 -3.59 -1.12 -1.39
C LEU A 55 -2.43 -1.91 -0.78
N ILE A 56 -1.20 -1.41 -0.88
CA ILE A 56 -0.02 -2.05 -0.27
C ILE A 56 -0.16 -2.10 1.26
N GLU A 57 -0.58 -1.02 1.90
CA GLU A 57 -0.79 -1.00 3.35
C GLU A 57 -1.83 -2.03 3.79
N ILE A 58 -2.92 -2.15 3.04
CA ILE A 58 -3.99 -3.11 3.34
C ILE A 58 -3.49 -4.53 3.11
N TYR A 59 -2.76 -4.76 2.02
CA TYR A 59 -2.18 -6.07 1.72
C TYR A 59 -1.21 -6.51 2.80
N GLU A 60 -0.38 -5.62 3.33
CA GLU A 60 0.45 -5.94 4.49
C GLU A 60 -0.36 -6.24 5.75
N GLN A 61 -1.44 -5.49 6.02
CA GLN A 61 -2.31 -5.78 7.15
C GLN A 61 -3.05 -7.12 7.01
N ASN A 62 -3.35 -7.55 5.79
CA ASN A 62 -3.94 -8.86 5.51
C ASN A 62 -2.90 -10.00 5.43
N GLY A 63 -1.60 -9.72 5.62
CA GLY A 63 -0.53 -10.71 5.48
C GLY A 63 -0.25 -11.12 4.03
N GLN A 64 -0.77 -10.38 3.05
CA GLN A 64 -0.56 -10.60 1.61
C GLN A 64 0.72 -9.88 1.14
N SER A 65 1.85 -10.21 1.78
CA SER A 65 3.15 -9.58 1.53
C SER A 65 3.62 -9.72 0.08
N GLU A 66 3.30 -10.83 -0.59
CA GLU A 66 3.65 -11.03 -2.01
C GLU A 66 2.96 -10.02 -2.93
N ARG A 67 1.65 -9.78 -2.72
CA ARG A 67 0.90 -8.79 -3.51
C ARG A 67 1.40 -7.37 -3.26
N ALA A 68 1.71 -7.07 -1.98
CA ALA A 68 2.31 -5.80 -1.60
C ALA A 68 3.67 -5.59 -2.30
N LEU A 69 4.53 -6.61 -2.35
CA LEU A 69 5.82 -6.55 -3.07
C LEU A 69 5.64 -6.31 -4.56
N SER A 70 4.73 -7.03 -5.22
CA SER A 70 4.44 -6.83 -6.65
C SER A 70 4.02 -5.38 -6.92
N LEU A 71 3.12 -4.83 -6.11
CA LEU A 71 2.71 -3.42 -6.22
C LEU A 71 3.87 -2.44 -5.94
N CYS A 72 4.72 -2.71 -4.95
CA CYS A 72 5.93 -1.90 -4.73
C CYS A 72 6.84 -1.90 -5.97
N HIS A 73 7.05 -3.04 -6.63
CA HIS A 73 7.83 -3.11 -7.86
C HIS A 73 7.21 -2.27 -8.99
N HIS A 74 5.89 -2.26 -9.13
CA HIS A 74 5.21 -1.38 -10.08
C HIS A 74 5.43 0.10 -9.75
N LEU A 75 5.28 0.49 -8.49
CA LEU A 75 5.46 1.87 -8.03
C LEU A 75 6.90 2.40 -8.17
N ILE A 76 7.91 1.52 -8.06
CA ILE A 76 9.32 1.89 -8.29
C ILE A 76 9.57 2.28 -9.75
N ASN A 77 8.78 1.75 -10.69
CA ASN A 77 8.87 2.10 -12.10
C ASN A 77 8.01 3.31 -12.48
N CYS A 78 7.18 3.83 -11.58
CA CYS A 78 6.40 5.04 -11.82
C CYS A 78 7.30 6.29 -11.86
N SER A 79 6.92 7.28 -12.67
CA SER A 79 7.69 8.53 -12.86
C SER A 79 7.73 9.48 -11.64
N ASN A 80 7.10 9.11 -10.52
CA ASN A 80 7.01 9.95 -9.34
C ASN A 80 8.08 9.60 -8.30
N ALA A 81 9.08 10.47 -8.15
CA ALA A 81 10.21 10.23 -7.24
C ALA A 81 9.81 9.96 -5.78
N GLN A 82 8.78 10.62 -5.26
CA GLN A 82 8.33 10.40 -3.88
C GLN A 82 7.76 9.00 -3.69
N VAL A 83 6.95 8.55 -4.65
CA VAL A 83 6.36 7.21 -4.67
C VAL A 83 7.43 6.15 -4.87
N GLN A 84 8.43 6.39 -5.72
CA GLN A 84 9.56 5.48 -5.92
C GLN A 84 10.35 5.28 -4.62
N ILE A 85 10.71 6.38 -3.94
CA ILE A 85 11.44 6.32 -2.66
C ILE A 85 10.62 5.57 -1.61
N TRP A 86 9.33 5.88 -1.50
CA TRP A 86 8.43 5.20 -0.57
C TRP A 86 8.33 3.70 -0.87
N ALA A 87 8.14 3.32 -2.14
CA ALA A 87 8.02 1.93 -2.55
C ALA A 87 9.32 1.14 -2.33
N MET A 88 10.49 1.74 -2.56
CA MET A 88 11.79 1.14 -2.23
C MET A 88 11.94 0.88 -0.73
N GLN A 89 11.57 1.85 0.11
CA GLN A 89 11.61 1.70 1.58
C GLN A 89 10.64 0.62 2.06
N ARG A 90 9.44 0.56 1.47
CA ARG A 90 8.43 -0.43 1.81
C ARG A 90 8.84 -1.83 1.40
N LEU A 91 9.36 -1.99 0.18
CA LEU A 91 9.92 -3.24 -0.33
C LEU A 91 11.02 -3.77 0.61
N LYS A 92 11.97 -2.91 1.00
CA LYS A 92 13.02 -3.27 1.96
C LYS A 92 12.46 -3.72 3.32
N SER A 93 11.35 -3.13 3.77
CA SER A 93 10.70 -3.50 5.04
C SER A 93 9.99 -4.85 4.94
N ILE A 94 9.23 -5.08 3.86
CA ILE A 94 8.50 -6.34 3.64
C ILE A 94 9.47 -7.52 3.44
N THR A 95 10.54 -7.32 2.66
CA THR A 95 11.55 -8.36 2.42
C THR A 95 12.30 -8.75 3.69
N GLN A 96 12.64 -7.78 4.55
CA GLN A 96 13.28 -8.06 5.84
C GLN A 96 12.34 -8.82 6.79
N ALA A 97 11.05 -8.47 6.82
CA ALA A 97 10.07 -9.21 7.61
C ALA A 97 9.92 -10.67 7.14
N THR A 98 9.97 -10.89 5.82
CA THR A 98 9.86 -12.23 5.23
C THR A 98 11.12 -13.07 5.47
N THR A 99 12.32 -12.48 5.39
CA THR A 99 13.58 -13.18 5.66
C THR A 99 13.80 -13.49 7.15
N ALA A 100 13.22 -12.70 8.06
CA ALA A 100 13.27 -13.00 9.49
C ALA A 100 12.44 -14.25 9.90
N ALA A 101 11.45 -14.66 9.11
CA ALA A 101 10.64 -15.86 9.36
C ALA A 101 11.27 -17.16 8.82
N ALA A 102 12.27 -17.06 7.94
CA ALA A 102 13.03 -18.19 7.43
C ALA A 102 14.36 -18.33 8.20
N LYS A 103 14.30 -19.00 9.35
CA LYS A 103 15.41 -19.53 10.19
C LYS A 103 16.85 -19.27 9.64
N PRO A 104 17.70 -18.51 10.35
CA PRO A 104 19.08 -18.25 9.96
C PRO A 104 20.02 -19.41 10.34
N PRO A 105 21.12 -19.65 9.61
CA PRO A 105 22.33 -20.21 10.21
C PRO A 105 23.26 -19.07 10.66
N ALA A 106 23.39 -18.97 11.98
CA ALA A 106 24.56 -18.53 12.74
C ALA A 106 24.75 -17.02 13.04
N PRO A 107 25.40 -16.72 14.19
CA PRO A 107 25.17 -15.51 14.95
C PRO A 107 26.36 -14.57 14.88
N PHE A 108 26.17 -13.35 14.37
CA PHE A 108 27.07 -12.26 14.74
C PHE A 108 26.27 -11.01 15.09
N ALA A 109 26.32 -10.73 16.38
CA ALA A 109 26.57 -9.41 16.94
C ALA A 109 25.62 -8.27 16.55
N GLY A 110 24.77 -7.96 17.53
CA GLY A 110 24.78 -6.61 18.07
C GLY A 110 23.74 -5.67 17.50
N PHE A 111 23.03 -5.02 18.43
CA PHE A 111 22.15 -3.86 18.23
C PHE A 111 20.73 -4.17 17.75
N THR A 112 20.01 -4.92 18.58
CA THR A 112 18.56 -4.79 18.69
C THR A 112 18.22 -3.48 19.37
N VAL A 113 17.77 -2.47 18.63
CA VAL A 113 16.83 -1.45 19.13
C VAL A 113 16.02 -0.88 17.97
N LEU A 114 14.69 -0.89 18.17
CA LEU A 114 13.66 -0.07 17.53
C LEU A 114 13.20 -0.42 16.11
N SER A 115 12.27 -1.37 16.01
CA SER A 115 11.32 -1.42 14.88
C SER A 115 9.89 -1.30 15.41
N LYS A 116 9.59 -0.14 15.98
CA LYS A 116 8.20 0.29 16.17
C LYS A 116 8.08 1.74 15.67
N LEU A 117 8.20 1.89 14.36
CA LEU A 117 7.79 3.11 13.67
C LEU A 117 6.55 2.83 12.81
N ALA A 118 5.57 2.18 13.44
CA ALA A 118 4.19 2.36 13.05
C ALA A 118 3.76 3.72 13.59
N GLN A 119 4.08 4.82 12.88
CA GLN A 119 3.41 6.10 13.10
C GLN A 119 3.63 7.08 11.93
N ARG A 120 2.51 7.35 11.26
CA ARG A 120 2.10 8.64 10.70
C ARG A 120 2.91 9.21 9.53
N PHE A 121 2.83 8.56 8.37
CA PHE A 121 2.62 9.36 7.16
C PHE A 121 1.12 9.60 6.97
N ARG A 122 0.58 10.45 7.86
CA ARG A 122 -0.72 11.08 7.67
C ARG A 122 -0.47 12.23 6.71
N PHE A 123 -0.57 11.96 5.41
CA PHE A 123 -0.53 13.01 4.40
C PHE A 123 -1.83 13.82 4.51
N ALA A 124 -1.70 15.04 5.01
CA ALA A 124 -2.69 16.09 4.87
C ALA A 124 -2.67 16.63 3.44
#